data_AF-D0Z4Q6-F1
#
_entry.id   AF-D0Z4Q6-F1
#
_cell.length_a   1.000
_cell.length_b   1.000
_cell.length_c   1.000
_cell.angle_alpha   90.00
_cell.angle_beta   90.00
_cell.angle_gamma   90.00
#
_symmetry.space_group_name_H-M   'P 1'
#
loop_
_entity.id
_entity.type
_entity.pdbx_description
1 polymer ?
#
loop_
_entity_poly.entity_id
_entity_poly.type
_entity_poly.pdbx_seq_one_letter_code
_entity_poly.pdbx_strand_id
1 'polypeptide(L)' 'MQIEGVVLAQELPQINPTVHEALIALIREEEALCGKQIKVNYISHEAFKLQTHESKAVVRSGECTPYANVIFQSGVVF' A
#
# COMPACT_ATOMS: atom_id res chain seq x y z
N MET A 1 -7.07 -13.64 4.02
CA MET A 1 -7.19 -12.31 3.39
C MET A 1 -6.15 -12.30 2.29
N GLN A 2 -6.54 -12.23 1.01
CA GLN A 2 -5.57 -12.12 -0.09
C GLN A 2 -5.53 -10.67 -0.56
N ILE A 3 -4.33 -10.15 -0.80
CA ILE A 3 -4.11 -8.78 -1.30
C ILE A 3 -4.33 -8.79 -2.81
N GLU A 4 -5.17 -7.90 -3.31
CA GLU A 4 -5.40 -7.70 -4.75
C GLU A 4 -4.89 -6.35 -5.23
N GLY A 5 -4.79 -5.38 -4.32
CA GLY A 5 -4.34 -4.04 -4.64
C GLY A 5 -3.71 -3.36 -3.44
N VAL A 6 -2.80 -2.45 -3.74
CA VAL A 6 -2.12 -1.60 -2.78
C VAL A 6 -2.23 -0.17 -3.27
N VAL A 7 -2.66 0.73 -2.38
CA VAL A 7 -2.70 2.17 -2.66
C VAL A 7 -1.64 2.86 -1.81
N LEU A 8 -0.79 3.64 -2.47
CA LEU A 8 0.33 4.38 -1.88
C LEU A 8 0.18 5.88 -2.16
N ALA A 9 0.81 6.69 -1.31
CA ALA A 9 0.95 8.12 -1.56
C ALA A 9 1.93 8.38 -2.73
N GLN A 10 1.59 9.29 -3.64
CA GLN A 10 2.46 9.69 -4.77
C GLN A 10 3.76 10.35 -4.29
N GLU A 11 3.76 10.91 -3.09
CA GLU A 11 4.91 11.56 -2.47
C GLU A 11 5.92 10.55 -1.88
N LEU A 12 5.50 9.30 -1.63
CA LEU A 12 6.34 8.27 -1.00
C LEU A 12 7.65 7.98 -1.76
N PRO A 13 7.66 7.77 -3.10
CA PRO A 13 8.90 7.54 -3.84
C PRO A 13 9.84 8.75 -3.83
N GLN A 14 9.31 9.97 -3.65
CA GLN A 14 10.08 11.21 -3.67
C GLN A 14 10.69 11.53 -2.30
N ILE A 15 9.94 11.24 -1.23
CA ILE A 15 10.33 11.60 0.14
C ILE A 15 11.07 10.45 0.82
N ASN A 16 10.72 9.21 0.52
CA ASN A 16 11.33 8.03 1.12
C ASN A 16 11.47 6.87 0.10
N PRO A 17 12.42 7.00 -0.85
CA PRO A 17 12.63 5.98 -1.89
C PRO A 17 13.04 4.62 -1.31
N THR A 18 13.79 4.59 -0.21
CA THR A 18 14.24 3.34 0.41
C THR A 18 13.08 2.51 0.97
N VAL A 19 12.14 3.15 1.66
CA VAL A 19 10.92 2.47 2.16
C VAL A 19 10.03 2.04 0.99
N HIS A 20 9.93 2.89 -0.03
CA HIS A 20 9.19 2.56 -1.25
C HIS A 20 9.72 1.30 -1.94
N GLU A 21 11.04 1.23 -2.16
CA GLU A 21 11.69 0.07 -2.78
C GLU A 21 11.49 -1.21 -1.96
N ALA A 22 11.67 -1.15 -0.64
CA ALA A 22 11.44 -2.28 0.25
C ALA A 22 9.99 -2.78 0.19
N LEU A 23 9.02 -1.85 0.16
CA LEU A 23 7.61 -2.20 0.07
C LEU A 23 7.26 -2.84 -1.28
N ILE A 24 7.78 -2.31 -2.39
CA ILE A 24 7.60 -2.89 -3.72
C ILE A 24 8.23 -4.29 -3.80
N ALA A 25 9.40 -4.50 -3.18
CA ALA A 25 10.03 -5.81 -3.12
C ALA A 25 9.15 -6.84 -2.39
N LEU A 26 8.59 -6.48 -1.24
CA LEU A 26 7.65 -7.33 -0.49
C LEU A 26 6.39 -7.63 -1.30
N ILE A 27 5.81 -6.63 -1.97
CA ILE A 27 4.62 -6.83 -2.82
C ILE A 27 4.94 -7.84 -3.94
N ARG A 28 6.10 -7.73 -4.59
CA ARG A 28 6.50 -8.66 -5.65
C ARG A 28 6.73 -10.08 -5.14
N GLU A 29 7.28 -10.23 -3.94
CA GLU A 29 7.41 -11.53 -3.29
C GLU A 29 6.03 -12.15 -3.02
N GLU A 30 5.09 -11.35 -2.51
CA GLU A 30 3.69 -11.78 -2.34
C GLU A 30 2.99 -12.11 -3.66
N GLU A 31 3.20 -11.34 -4.74
CA GLU A 31 2.70 -11.67 -6.08
C GLU A 31 3.19 -13.04 -6.55
N ALA A 32 4.47 -13.34 -6.33
CA ALA A 32 5.08 -14.61 -6.70
C ALA A 32 4.56 -15.78 -5.86
N LEU A 33 4.34 -15.57 -4.55
CA LEU A 33 3.77 -16.57 -3.65
C LEU A 33 2.30 -16.86 -3.94
N CYS A 34 1.52 -15.81 -4.21
CA CYS A 34 0.09 -15.92 -4.49
C CYS A 34 -0.22 -16.29 -5.94
N GLY A 35 0.74 -16.17 -6.86
CA GLY A 35 0.55 -16.36 -8.30
C GLY A 35 -0.43 -15.36 -8.92
N LYS A 36 -0.61 -14.18 -8.29
CA LYS A 36 -1.56 -13.15 -8.71
C LYS A 36 -0.89 -11.78 -8.78
N GLN A 37 -1.29 -10.98 -9.76
CA GLN A 37 -0.83 -9.61 -9.89
C GLN A 37 -1.51 -8.72 -8.84
N ILE A 38 -0.73 -8.00 -8.06
CA ILE A 38 -1.16 -7.01 -7.07
C ILE A 38 -1.05 -5.62 -7.73
N LYS A 39 -2.18 -4.93 -7.88
CA LYS A 39 -2.19 -3.60 -8.50
C LYS A 39 -1.66 -2.55 -7.52
N VAL A 40 -0.59 -1.86 -7.89
CA VAL A 40 -0.06 -0.73 -7.11
C VAL A 40 -0.56 0.58 -7.72
N ASN A 41 -1.41 1.30 -6.98
CA ASN A 41 -1.93 2.61 -7.36
C ASN A 41 -1.30 3.72 -6.51
N TYR A 42 -1.02 4.86 -7.11
CA TYR A 42 -0.52 6.04 -6.41
C TYR A 42 -1.55 7.16 -6.45
N ILE A 43 -1.90 7.69 -5.27
CA ILE A 43 -2.82 8.81 -5.11
C ILE A 43 -2.16 9.93 -4.30
N SER A 44 -2.67 11.16 -4.40
CA SER A 44 -2.16 12.27 -3.58
C SER A 44 -2.45 12.04 -2.11
N HIS A 45 -1.66 12.68 -1.23
CA HIS A 45 -1.90 12.59 0.22
C HIS A 45 -3.32 13.01 0.64
N GLU A 46 -3.91 14.01 -0.03
CA GLU A 46 -5.29 14.46 0.22
C GLU A 46 -6.31 13.40 -0.19
N ALA A 47 -6.14 12.77 -1.35
CA ALA A 47 -7.00 11.65 -1.77
C ALA A 47 -6.83 10.43 -0.85
N PHE A 48 -5.63 10.20 -0.33
CA PHE A 48 -5.34 9.12 0.60
C PHE A 48 -6.12 9.29 1.91
N LYS A 49 -6.18 10.50 2.46
CA LYS A 49 -7.01 10.81 3.64
C LYS A 49 -8.49 10.56 3.38
N LEU A 50 -8.98 10.90 2.19
CA LEU A 50 -10.38 10.66 1.84
C LEU A 50 -10.68 9.16 1.76
N GLN A 51 -9.76 8.38 1.21
CA GLN A 51 -9.93 6.93 1.04
C GLN A 51 -9.72 6.13 2.33
N THR A 52 -8.94 6.64 3.29
CA THR A 52 -8.83 6.01 4.62
C THR A 52 -10.13 6.08 5.41
N HIS A 53 -11.01 7.06 5.17
CA HIS A 53 -12.33 7.10 5.80
C HIS A 53 -13.24 5.93 5.38
N GLU A 54 -13.06 5.43 4.15
CA GLU A 54 -13.78 4.27 3.61
C GLU A 54 -13.12 2.93 3.97
N SER A 55 -12.00 2.97 4.72
CA SER A 55 -11.29 1.75 5.11
C SER A 55 -12.01 1.00 6.23
N LYS A 56 -12.02 -0.34 6.13
CA LYS A 56 -12.63 -1.20 7.18
C LYS A 56 -11.89 -1.11 8.51
N ALA A 57 -10.59 -0.85 8.48
CA ALA A 57 -9.74 -0.72 9.65
C ALA A 57 -8.47 0.06 9.30
N VAL A 58 -7.94 0.80 10.28
CA VAL A 58 -6.65 1.49 10.19
C VAL A 58 -5.71 0.90 11.24
N VAL A 59 -4.59 0.37 10.78
CA VAL A 59 -3.50 -0.06 11.67
C VAL A 59 -2.48 1.06 11.74
N ARG A 60 -2.34 1.68 12.92
CA ARG A 60 -1.32 2.71 13.16
C ARG A 60 -0.06 2.03 13.68
N SER A 61 1.02 2.07 12.90
CA SER A 61 2.35 1.65 13.33
C SER A 61 3.03 2.78 14.11
N GLY A 62 4.08 2.45 14.88
CA GLY A 62 5.00 3.43 15.48
C GLY A 62 6.00 4.01 14.48
N GLU A 63 5.69 3.94 13.18
CA GLU A 63 6.57 4.40 12.11
C GLU A 63 6.61 5.93 12.10
N CYS A 64 7.80 6.49 12.29
CA CYS A 64 8.00 7.94 12.37
C CYS A 64 8.39 8.58 11.03
N THR A 65 8.45 7.80 9.94
CA THR A 65 8.79 8.33 8.62
C THR A 65 7.58 9.00 7.94
N PRO A 66 7.75 10.20 7.36
CA PRO A 66 6.67 10.88 6.64
C PRO A 66 6.14 10.05 5.46
N TYR A 67 4.82 10.06 5.27
CA TYR A 67 4.12 9.41 4.15
C TYR A 67 4.20 7.87 4.11
N ALA A 68 4.66 7.21 5.18
CA ALA A 68 4.66 5.75 5.32
C ALA A 68 3.25 5.18 5.60
N ASN A 69 2.26 5.56 4.79
CA ASN A 69 0.92 5.03 4.85
C ASN A 69 0.64 4.17 3.62
N VAL A 70 0.00 3.03 3.84
CA VAL A 70 -0.40 2.08 2.80
C VAL A 70 -1.82 1.62 3.05
N ILE A 71 -2.65 1.60 2.00
CA ILE A 71 -3.98 0.97 2.06
C ILE A 71 -3.88 -0.36 1.32
N PHE A 72 -4.18 -1.44 2.03
CA PHE A 72 -4.30 -2.77 1.44
C PHE A 72 -5.75 -3.03 1.04
N GLN A 73 -5.96 -3.39 -0.22
CA GLN A 73 -7.24 -3.84 -0.74
C GLN A 73 -7.24 -5.36 -0.77
N SER A 74 -8.13 -5.96 0.03
CA SER A 74 -8.34 -7.40 0.00
C SER A 74 -9.55 -7.74 -0.85
N GLY A 75 -9.37 -8.70 -1.75
CA GLY A 75 -10.47 -9.38 -2.40
C GLY A 75 -10.43 -10.89 -2.17
N VAL A 76 -11.25 -11.59 -2.94
CA VAL A 76 -11.52 -13.02 -2.78
C VAL A 76 -10.93 -13.80 -3.93
N VAL A 77 -10.41 -14.98 -3.61
CA VAL A 77 -9.87 -15.93 -4.59
C VAL A 77 -11.04 -16.62 -5.28
N PHE A 78 -11.59 -16.02 -6.33
CA PHE A 78 -12.43 -16.74 -7.29
C PHE A 78 -11.67 -16.99 -8.59
#